data_AF-A0A846BJB4-F1
#
_entry.id   AF-A0A846BJB4-F1
#
_cell.length_a   1.000
_cell.length_b   1.000
_cell.length_c   1.000
_cell.angle_alpha   90.00
_cell.angle_beta   90.00
_cell.angle_gamma   90.00
#
_symmetry.space_group_name_H-M   'P 1'
#
loop_
_entity.id
_entity.type
_entity.pdbx_description
1 polymer ?
#
loop_
_entity_poly.entity_id
_entity_poly.type
_entity_poly.pdbx_seq_one_letter_code
_entity_poly.pdbx_strand_id
1 'polypeptide(L)'
;GEAGNDTLIGGTGNDLLTGDDSAFNFGNDSLDGGSGNDTLNGGAGNDTLDGGAGNDSLDGGTGNDTLLGQGGADTLIGGSGNDSLDSDTLGTVDTIGDLLDGGDGNDTLRGEAGDDTLLGGTGNDVLTGDDSTINFGNDSLDGGSGNDFLTGAGGNDTLVGGFGSDTLNGTNSILDGVGEIDILNPGDFGASDLIILGTSGSIYYNGPGLDYAVVEDFDRLNFLGETDSDKLQISGSLSDYTLTSFTGTISGVSINNGTRISLGAEDIAYVDSSGLLTAADFISV
;
A
#
# COMPACT_ATOMS: atom_id res chain seq x y z
N GLY A 1 -33.06 2.30 4.14
CA GLY A 1 -33.93 1.40 4.85
C GLY A 1 -34.89 2.23 5.63
N GLU A 2 -35.44 1.66 6.68
CA GLU A 2 -35.93 2.41 7.83
C GLU A 2 -34.95 2.15 8.98
N ALA A 3 -35.24 2.59 10.21
CA ALA A 3 -34.30 2.35 11.31
C ALA A 3 -34.08 0.85 11.62
N GLY A 4 -32.81 0.48 11.87
CA GLY A 4 -32.38 -0.87 12.25
C GLY A 4 -31.99 -1.73 11.04
N ASN A 5 -31.50 -2.94 11.30
CA ASN A 5 -30.89 -3.79 10.27
C ASN A 5 -31.82 -4.12 9.10
N ASP A 6 -31.42 -3.73 7.91
CA ASP A 6 -32.15 -3.91 6.67
C ASP A 6 -31.39 -4.76 5.64
N THR A 7 -32.14 -5.23 4.63
CA THR A 7 -31.58 -5.89 3.45
C THR A 7 -32.21 -5.29 2.20
N LEU A 8 -31.40 -4.65 1.37
CA LEU A 8 -31.80 -3.96 0.14
C LEU A 8 -31.15 -4.65 -1.05
N ILE A 9 -31.92 -4.84 -2.13
CA ILE A 9 -31.45 -5.48 -3.37
C ILE A 9 -31.95 -4.65 -4.56
N GLY A 10 -31.04 -4.11 -5.38
CA GLY A 10 -31.33 -3.31 -6.58
C GLY A 10 -31.72 -4.17 -7.77
N GLY A 11 -30.86 -5.14 -8.10
CA GLY A 11 -31.13 -6.16 -9.10
C GLY A 11 -30.54 -5.81 -10.46
N THR A 12 -31.32 -5.20 -11.36
CA THR A 12 -30.82 -4.86 -12.70
C THR A 12 -31.12 -3.41 -13.04
N GLY A 13 -30.16 -2.74 -13.66
CA GLY A 13 -30.22 -1.32 -13.96
C GLY A 13 -29.49 -0.54 -12.88
N ASN A 14 -29.46 0.79 -13.03
CA ASN A 14 -28.76 1.64 -12.09
C ASN A 14 -29.67 1.95 -10.91
N ASP A 15 -29.27 1.53 -9.72
CA ASP A 15 -30.03 1.60 -8.50
C ASP A 15 -29.41 2.57 -7.49
N LEU A 16 -30.25 3.10 -6.60
CA LEU A 16 -29.84 3.92 -5.47
C LEU A 16 -30.36 3.27 -4.19
N LEU A 17 -29.45 2.73 -3.40
CA LEU A 17 -29.71 2.04 -2.15
C LEU A 17 -29.14 2.87 -1.00
N THR A 18 -29.89 2.98 0.08
CA THR A 18 -29.45 3.71 1.28
C THR A 18 -29.94 2.95 2.49
N GLY A 19 -29.10 2.67 3.48
CA GLY A 19 -29.45 2.04 4.75
C GLY A 19 -30.33 2.92 5.64
N ASP A 20 -30.15 4.25 5.54
CA ASP A 20 -30.89 5.32 6.24
C ASP A 20 -31.07 5.07 7.75
N ASP A 21 -30.12 5.62 8.51
CA ASP A 21 -30.15 5.51 9.93
C ASP A 21 -30.51 6.79 10.65
N SER A 22 -31.68 6.75 11.27
CA SER A 22 -32.07 7.74 12.26
C SER A 22 -31.12 7.74 13.47
N ALA A 23 -30.86 8.92 14.03
CA ALA A 23 -29.87 9.19 15.09
C ALA A 23 -29.98 8.40 16.42
N PHE A 24 -30.88 7.42 16.54
CA PHE A 24 -31.17 6.71 17.80
C PHE A 24 -31.21 5.19 17.70
N ASN A 25 -31.06 4.59 16.51
CA ASN A 25 -31.05 3.14 16.34
C ASN A 25 -30.37 2.75 15.03
N PHE A 26 -29.04 2.82 15.03
CA PHE A 26 -28.21 2.42 13.90
C PHE A 26 -28.45 0.95 13.55
N GLY A 27 -28.71 0.67 12.28
CA GLY A 27 -28.81 -0.64 11.67
C GLY A 27 -27.43 -1.20 11.36
N ASN A 28 -27.39 -2.50 11.06
CA ASN A 28 -26.27 -3.09 10.35
C ASN A 28 -26.89 -3.65 9.10
N ASP A 29 -26.68 -2.97 7.98
CA ASP A 29 -27.45 -3.14 6.76
C ASP A 29 -26.68 -3.97 5.73
N SER A 30 -27.44 -4.62 4.86
CA SER A 30 -26.90 -5.39 3.74
C SER A 30 -27.50 -4.85 2.44
N LEU A 31 -26.65 -4.24 1.61
CA LEU A 31 -27.03 -3.62 0.34
C LEU A 31 -26.36 -4.40 -0.81
N ASP A 32 -27.15 -4.80 -1.80
CA ASP A 32 -26.71 -5.51 -3.02
C ASP A 32 -27.22 -4.71 -4.24
N GLY A 33 -26.30 -4.09 -4.99
CA GLY A 33 -26.61 -3.32 -6.21
C GLY A 33 -27.06 -4.24 -7.33
N GLY A 34 -26.26 -5.25 -7.62
CA GLY A 34 -26.58 -6.32 -8.56
C GLY A 34 -25.89 -6.09 -9.90
N SER A 35 -26.60 -5.56 -10.88
CA SER A 35 -26.00 -5.24 -12.18
C SER A 35 -26.47 -3.87 -12.63
N GLY A 36 -25.54 -3.01 -13.05
CA GLY A 36 -25.81 -1.61 -13.33
C GLY A 36 -24.70 -0.75 -12.77
N ASN A 37 -24.86 0.57 -12.88
CA ASN A 37 -23.99 1.49 -12.17
C ASN A 37 -24.77 2.01 -10.97
N ASP A 38 -24.47 1.45 -9.81
CA ASP A 38 -25.26 1.56 -8.60
C ASP A 38 -24.62 2.56 -7.63
N THR A 39 -25.45 3.09 -6.74
CA THR A 39 -25.01 3.95 -5.65
C THR A 39 -25.56 3.41 -4.35
N LEU A 40 -24.67 2.94 -3.48
CA LEU A 40 -24.98 2.32 -2.20
C LEU A 40 -24.42 3.19 -1.08
N ASN A 41 -25.24 3.47 -0.08
CA ASN A 41 -24.83 4.18 1.14
C ASN A 41 -25.30 3.38 2.37
N GLY A 42 -24.36 2.88 3.18
CA GLY A 42 -24.64 2.14 4.41
C GLY A 42 -25.22 3.07 5.46
N GLY A 43 -24.46 4.10 5.80
CA GLY A 43 -24.89 5.16 6.69
C GLY A 43 -24.21 5.04 8.03
N ALA A 44 -24.86 4.44 9.01
CA ALA A 44 -24.28 4.27 10.32
C ALA A 44 -24.41 2.81 10.77
N GLY A 45 -23.57 2.40 11.71
CA GLY A 45 -23.50 0.99 12.09
C GLY A 45 -22.57 0.21 11.17
N ASN A 46 -22.58 -1.11 11.30
CA ASN A 46 -21.60 -1.94 10.59
C ASN A 46 -22.29 -2.61 9.41
N ASP A 47 -22.05 -2.07 8.23
CA ASP A 47 -22.78 -2.39 7.01
C ASP A 47 -21.98 -3.32 6.10
N THR A 48 -22.70 -3.94 5.16
CA THR A 48 -22.11 -4.72 4.08
C THR A 48 -22.72 -4.28 2.76
N LEU A 49 -21.88 -3.74 1.87
CA LEU A 49 -22.25 -3.21 0.58
C LEU A 49 -21.57 -4.05 -0.51
N ASP A 50 -22.35 -4.53 -1.48
CA ASP A 50 -21.90 -5.26 -2.66
C ASP A 50 -22.40 -4.52 -3.90
N GLY A 51 -21.50 -3.92 -4.68
CA GLY A 51 -21.82 -3.17 -5.89
C GLY A 51 -22.35 -4.09 -6.97
N GLY A 52 -21.54 -5.11 -7.30
CA GLY A 52 -21.90 -6.09 -8.31
C GLY A 52 -21.30 -5.71 -9.67
N ALA A 53 -22.03 -5.98 -10.74
CA ALA A 53 -21.48 -5.75 -12.08
C ALA A 53 -21.81 -4.35 -12.59
N GLY A 54 -20.79 -3.55 -12.85
CA GLY A 54 -20.84 -2.22 -13.46
C GLY A 54 -20.03 -1.24 -12.63
N ASN A 55 -20.15 0.06 -12.92
CA ASN A 55 -19.33 1.05 -12.23
C ASN A 55 -20.10 1.64 -11.07
N ASP A 56 -19.73 1.23 -9.86
CA ASP A 56 -20.49 1.45 -8.65
C ASP A 56 -19.84 2.48 -7.72
N SER A 57 -20.67 3.09 -6.87
CA SER A 57 -20.23 4.01 -5.83
C SER A 57 -20.78 3.55 -4.48
N LEU A 58 -19.88 3.12 -3.60
CA LEU A 58 -20.17 2.57 -2.28
C LEU A 58 -19.62 3.51 -1.19
N ASP A 59 -20.45 3.83 -0.21
CA ASP A 59 -20.11 4.66 0.95
C ASP A 59 -20.59 3.95 2.22
N GLY A 60 -19.67 3.45 3.04
CA GLY A 60 -19.94 2.75 4.31
C GLY A 60 -20.51 3.70 5.35
N GLY A 61 -19.80 4.80 5.59
CA GLY A 61 -20.24 5.89 6.44
C GLY A 61 -19.60 5.82 7.82
N THR A 62 -20.35 5.46 8.86
CA THR A 62 -19.80 5.36 10.22
C THR A 62 -20.01 3.97 10.80
N GLY A 63 -18.95 3.34 11.28
CA GLY A 63 -18.97 2.00 11.81
C GLY A 63 -17.89 1.17 11.13
N ASN A 64 -17.89 -0.13 11.37
CA ASN A 64 -16.91 -1.00 10.72
C ASN A 64 -17.60 -1.71 9.56
N ASP A 65 -17.31 -1.25 8.36
CA ASP A 65 -18.02 -1.61 7.15
C ASP A 65 -17.24 -2.61 6.29
N THR A 66 -17.96 -3.31 5.41
CA THR A 66 -17.38 -4.18 4.39
C THR A 66 -17.94 -3.79 3.04
N LEU A 67 -17.08 -3.33 2.14
CA LEU A 67 -17.44 -2.86 0.81
C LEU A 67 -16.78 -3.76 -0.25
N LEU A 68 -17.58 -4.25 -1.18
CA LEU A 68 -17.15 -5.07 -2.32
C LEU A 68 -17.56 -4.35 -3.61
N GLY A 69 -16.58 -3.91 -4.41
CA GLY A 69 -16.83 -3.27 -5.72
C GLY A 69 -17.37 -4.27 -6.73
N GLN A 70 -16.65 -5.39 -6.85
CA GLN A 70 -16.82 -6.46 -7.82
C GLN A 70 -16.29 -6.08 -9.21
N GLY A 71 -17.16 -5.96 -10.22
CA GLY A 71 -16.70 -5.88 -11.60
C GLY A 71 -17.04 -4.55 -12.22
N GLY A 72 -16.04 -3.71 -12.50
CA GLY A 72 -16.23 -2.42 -13.12
C GLY A 72 -15.12 -1.45 -12.76
N ALA A 73 -15.43 -0.16 -12.84
CA ALA A 73 -14.58 0.88 -12.25
C ALA A 73 -15.36 1.49 -11.10
N ASP A 74 -14.98 1.14 -9.89
CA ASP A 74 -15.72 1.36 -8.67
C ASP A 74 -15.07 2.45 -7.80
N THR A 75 -15.87 3.00 -6.91
CA THR A 75 -15.40 3.92 -5.87
C THR A 75 -15.95 3.46 -4.54
N LEU A 76 -15.05 3.04 -3.65
CA LEU A 76 -15.37 2.54 -2.31
C LEU A 76 -14.84 3.53 -1.28
N ILE A 77 -15.71 4.00 -0.40
CA ILE A 77 -15.39 4.91 0.70
C ILE A 77 -15.82 4.24 2.01
N GLY A 78 -14.86 3.88 2.87
CA GLY A 78 -15.13 3.28 4.18
C GLY A 78 -15.79 4.30 5.12
N GLY A 79 -15.09 5.41 5.33
CA GLY A 79 -15.60 6.54 6.10
C GLY A 79 -14.95 6.60 7.47
N SER A 80 -15.63 6.16 8.51
CA SER A 80 -15.08 6.19 9.87
C SER A 80 -15.34 4.89 10.61
N GLY A 81 -14.31 4.34 11.24
CA GLY A 81 -14.31 3.02 11.83
C GLY A 81 -13.27 2.16 11.13
N ASN A 82 -13.20 0.88 11.47
CA ASN A 82 -12.21 -0.01 10.86
C ASN A 82 -12.87 -0.79 9.73
N ASP A 83 -12.57 -0.41 8.51
CA ASP A 83 -13.27 -0.83 7.31
C ASP A 83 -12.48 -1.87 6.51
N SER A 84 -13.20 -2.67 5.73
CA SER A 84 -12.64 -3.64 4.80
C SER A 84 -13.16 -3.35 3.40
N LEU A 85 -12.29 -2.86 2.53
CA LEU A 85 -12.60 -2.51 1.15
C LEU A 85 -11.90 -3.49 0.21
N ASP A 86 -12.66 -4.04 -0.73
CA ASP A 86 -12.19 -5.01 -1.70
C ASP A 86 -12.74 -4.67 -3.08
N SER A 87 -11.84 -4.50 -4.06
CA SER A 87 -12.23 -4.02 -5.38
C SER A 87 -12.93 -5.08 -6.22
N ASP A 88 -12.47 -6.34 -6.22
CA ASP A 88 -13.04 -7.43 -7.02
C ASP A 88 -13.21 -8.72 -6.18
N THR A 89 -14.07 -9.63 -6.62
CA THR A 89 -14.06 -11.01 -6.13
C THR A 89 -12.79 -11.71 -6.63
N LEU A 90 -11.98 -12.18 -5.68
CA LEU A 90 -10.93 -13.17 -5.89
C LEU A 90 -11.23 -14.19 -7.02
N GLY A 91 -10.61 -13.99 -8.18
CA GLY A 91 -10.61 -14.95 -9.30
C GLY A 91 -11.49 -14.59 -10.50
N THR A 92 -12.25 -13.49 -10.46
CA THR A 92 -12.48 -12.70 -11.68
C THR A 92 -11.22 -11.88 -11.95
N VAL A 93 -10.89 -11.69 -13.23
CA VAL A 93 -9.80 -10.77 -13.60
C VAL A 93 -10.52 -9.62 -14.25
N ASP A 94 -11.05 -8.72 -13.43
CA ASP A 94 -11.12 -7.34 -13.87
C ASP A 94 -9.69 -6.79 -13.98
N THR A 95 -9.47 -5.89 -14.93
CA THR A 95 -8.20 -5.15 -15.04
C THR A 95 -8.49 -3.66 -15.14
N ILE A 96 -9.71 -3.27 -14.78
CA ILE A 96 -10.16 -1.90 -14.69
C ILE A 96 -9.75 -1.42 -13.31
N GLY A 97 -9.18 -0.22 -13.26
CA GLY A 97 -8.70 0.35 -12.00
C GLY A 97 -9.80 1.03 -11.20
N ASP A 98 -9.63 0.99 -9.90
CA ASP A 98 -10.60 1.42 -8.90
C ASP A 98 -10.05 2.47 -7.94
N LEU A 99 -10.95 3.06 -7.14
CA LEU A 99 -10.61 3.99 -6.07
C LEU A 99 -11.15 3.48 -4.73
N LEU A 100 -10.24 3.21 -3.80
CA LEU A 100 -10.54 2.82 -2.43
C LEU A 100 -10.02 3.91 -1.46
N ASP A 101 -10.89 4.39 -0.58
CA ASP A 101 -10.58 5.38 0.47
C ASP A 101 -11.07 4.84 1.82
N GLY A 102 -10.13 4.47 2.71
CA GLY A 102 -10.42 3.92 4.04
C GLY A 102 -11.04 4.97 4.96
N GLY A 103 -10.35 6.10 5.12
CA GLY A 103 -10.82 7.25 5.87
C GLY A 103 -10.25 7.30 7.28
N ASP A 104 -11.11 7.28 8.30
CA ASP A 104 -10.71 7.33 9.71
C ASP A 104 -10.75 5.92 10.34
N GLY A 105 -9.63 5.29 10.64
CA GLY A 105 -9.59 4.03 11.38
C GLY A 105 -8.40 3.16 11.02
N ASN A 106 -8.45 1.88 11.40
CA ASN A 106 -7.44 0.94 10.94
C ASN A 106 -8.06 0.08 9.85
N ASP A 107 -7.79 0.41 8.60
CA ASP A 107 -8.50 -0.12 7.45
C ASP A 107 -7.70 -1.20 6.73
N THR A 108 -8.41 -2.00 5.93
CA THR A 108 -7.80 -2.99 5.04
C THR A 108 -8.35 -2.77 3.63
N LEU A 109 -7.45 -2.39 2.71
CA LEU A 109 -7.77 -2.08 1.32
C LEU A 109 -7.05 -3.06 0.39
N ARG A 110 -7.80 -3.62 -0.57
CA ARG A 110 -7.28 -4.51 -1.62
C ARG A 110 -7.76 -4.03 -3.00
N GLY A 111 -6.81 -3.65 -3.86
CA GLY A 111 -7.07 -3.25 -5.26
C GLY A 111 -7.34 -4.44 -6.18
N GLU A 112 -6.71 -5.58 -5.88
CA GLU A 112 -6.83 -6.85 -6.61
C GLU A 112 -6.11 -6.87 -7.96
N ALA A 113 -6.73 -6.39 -9.04
CA ALA A 113 -6.12 -6.35 -10.37
C ALA A 113 -6.64 -5.16 -11.16
N GLY A 114 -5.74 -4.34 -11.68
CA GLY A 114 -6.13 -3.06 -12.28
C GLY A 114 -5.11 -2.00 -11.92
N ASP A 115 -5.18 -0.81 -12.52
CA ASP A 115 -4.32 0.30 -12.06
C ASP A 115 -5.09 1.04 -10.95
N ASP A 116 -4.88 0.66 -9.69
CA ASP A 116 -5.72 1.08 -8.57
C ASP A 116 -5.18 2.28 -7.79
N THR A 117 -6.08 3.00 -7.12
CA THR A 117 -5.72 4.05 -6.15
C THR A 117 -6.27 3.69 -4.77
N LEU A 118 -5.37 3.47 -3.82
CA LEU A 118 -5.70 3.12 -2.44
C LEU A 118 -5.23 4.24 -1.50
N LEU A 119 -6.15 4.77 -0.71
CA LEU A 119 -5.91 5.80 0.29
C LEU A 119 -6.27 5.24 1.68
N GLY A 120 -5.29 5.08 2.56
CA GLY A 120 -5.50 4.60 3.93
C GLY A 120 -6.22 5.64 4.78
N GLY A 121 -5.60 6.82 4.91
CA GLY A 121 -6.20 7.96 5.59
C GLY A 121 -5.59 8.18 6.97
N THR A 122 -6.34 7.97 8.04
CA THR A 122 -5.83 8.10 9.41
C THR A 122 -5.98 6.81 10.18
N GLY A 123 -4.94 6.42 10.93
CA GLY A 123 -4.89 5.18 11.68
C GLY A 123 -3.90 4.21 11.04
N ASN A 124 -3.77 2.99 11.56
CA ASN A 124 -2.75 2.06 11.04
C ASN A 124 -3.38 1.12 10.01
N ASP A 125 -3.07 1.36 8.74
CA ASP A 125 -3.76 0.74 7.62
C ASP A 125 -2.96 -0.39 6.96
N VAL A 126 -3.67 -1.26 6.25
CA VAL A 126 -3.09 -2.31 5.41
C VAL A 126 -3.58 -2.14 3.98
N LEU A 127 -2.68 -1.76 3.09
CA LEU A 127 -2.96 -1.53 1.67
C LEU A 127 -2.24 -2.57 0.83
N THR A 128 -2.98 -3.25 -0.05
CA THR A 128 -2.43 -4.17 -1.05
C THR A 128 -2.94 -3.73 -2.42
N GLY A 129 -2.02 -3.40 -3.33
CA GLY A 129 -2.31 -3.11 -4.74
C GLY A 129 -2.85 -4.35 -5.42
N ASP A 130 -1.96 -5.22 -5.90
CA ASP A 130 -2.35 -6.52 -6.46
C ASP A 130 -2.30 -7.68 -5.44
N ASP A 131 -3.33 -8.54 -5.44
CA ASP A 131 -3.26 -9.94 -4.95
C ASP A 131 -3.35 -10.96 -6.11
N SER A 132 -3.39 -10.46 -7.35
CA SER A 132 -3.38 -11.30 -8.54
C SER A 132 -2.02 -11.95 -8.81
N THR A 133 -2.02 -13.01 -9.61
CA THR A 133 -0.79 -13.69 -10.08
C THR A 133 -0.52 -13.47 -11.57
N ILE A 134 -1.41 -12.72 -12.25
CA ILE A 134 -1.35 -12.39 -13.67
C ILE A 134 -1.98 -11.01 -13.91
N ASN A 135 -1.46 -10.26 -14.89
CA ASN A 135 -1.96 -8.93 -15.26
C ASN A 135 -1.93 -7.92 -14.10
N PHE A 136 -0.76 -7.80 -13.50
CA PHE A 136 -0.48 -6.80 -12.47
C PHE A 136 -0.81 -5.38 -12.93
N GLY A 137 -1.31 -4.61 -11.98
CA GLY A 137 -1.61 -3.19 -12.03
C GLY A 137 -0.38 -2.30 -12.07
N ASN A 138 -0.60 -1.00 -11.94
CA ASN A 138 0.42 -0.03 -11.56
C ASN A 138 -0.26 0.86 -10.53
N ASP A 139 -0.09 0.53 -9.27
CA ASP A 139 -0.97 1.00 -8.22
C ASP A 139 -0.41 2.24 -7.53
N SER A 140 -1.31 3.07 -7.01
CA SER A 140 -0.98 4.23 -6.19
C SER A 140 -1.51 4.00 -4.78
N LEU A 141 -0.62 3.70 -3.85
CA LEU A 141 -0.93 3.48 -2.44
C LEU A 141 -0.43 4.67 -1.61
N ASP A 142 -1.29 5.25 -0.79
CA ASP A 142 -0.97 6.30 0.18
C ASP A 142 -1.50 5.91 1.56
N GLY A 143 -0.61 5.60 2.52
CA GLY A 143 -0.98 5.24 3.89
C GLY A 143 -1.56 6.41 4.68
N GLY A 144 -1.17 7.64 4.36
CA GLY A 144 -1.68 8.82 5.03
C GLY A 144 -1.02 9.06 6.39
N SER A 145 -1.63 8.63 7.50
CA SER A 145 -1.06 8.86 8.83
C SER A 145 -1.29 7.69 9.76
N GLY A 146 -0.23 7.15 10.33
CA GLY A 146 -0.36 5.94 11.13
C GLY A 146 0.94 5.18 11.25
N ASN A 147 0.87 3.87 11.14
CA ASN A 147 2.03 3.00 10.98
C ASN A 147 1.54 1.94 10.01
N ASP A 148 1.71 2.23 8.75
CA ASP A 148 0.96 1.60 7.68
C ASP A 148 1.75 0.47 7.06
N PHE A 149 1.05 -0.51 6.50
CA PHE A 149 1.65 -1.61 5.77
C PHE A 149 1.17 -1.56 4.32
N LEU A 150 2.05 -1.15 3.42
CA LEU A 150 1.77 -1.00 2.00
C LEU A 150 2.48 -2.10 1.22
N THR A 151 1.74 -2.81 0.39
CA THR A 151 2.29 -3.79 -0.56
C THR A 151 1.81 -3.47 -1.98
N GLY A 152 2.74 -3.14 -2.88
CA GLY A 152 2.43 -2.92 -4.31
C GLY A 152 2.14 -4.23 -5.03
N ALA A 153 3.05 -5.20 -4.83
CA ALA A 153 3.04 -6.57 -5.32
C ALA A 153 3.72 -6.76 -6.67
N GLY A 154 2.99 -6.78 -7.78
CA GLY A 154 3.60 -6.78 -9.12
C GLY A 154 3.20 -5.50 -9.83
N GLY A 155 3.82 -5.19 -10.98
CA GLY A 155 3.56 -3.91 -11.64
C GLY A 155 4.58 -2.82 -11.34
N ASN A 156 4.27 -1.57 -11.68
CA ASN A 156 5.12 -0.42 -11.33
C ASN A 156 4.35 0.48 -10.37
N ASP A 157 4.58 0.30 -9.08
CA ASP A 157 3.72 0.88 -8.08
C ASP A 157 4.31 2.17 -7.50
N THR A 158 3.46 2.99 -6.92
CA THR A 158 3.84 4.14 -6.11
C THR A 158 3.30 3.95 -4.71
N LEU A 159 4.18 3.74 -3.74
CA LEU A 159 3.82 3.61 -2.33
C LEU A 159 4.29 4.84 -1.57
N VAL A 160 3.38 5.48 -0.86
CA VAL A 160 3.64 6.62 0.02
C VAL A 160 3.23 6.21 1.44
N GLY A 161 4.18 6.12 2.38
CA GLY A 161 3.87 5.75 3.77
C GLY A 161 3.04 6.82 4.46
N GLY A 162 3.55 8.05 4.47
CA GLY A 162 2.80 9.22 4.90
C GLY A 162 3.39 9.82 6.17
N PHE A 163 2.71 9.69 7.30
CA PHE A 163 3.23 10.08 8.61
C PHE A 163 3.29 8.85 9.52
N GLY A 164 4.36 8.73 10.29
CA GLY A 164 4.56 7.66 11.26
C GLY A 164 5.45 6.54 10.72
N SER A 165 5.50 5.39 11.40
CA SER A 165 6.52 4.35 11.11
C SER A 165 5.94 3.26 10.22
N ASP A 166 6.17 3.39 8.94
CA ASP A 166 5.51 2.61 7.90
C ASP A 166 6.38 1.46 7.42
N THR A 167 5.72 0.49 6.79
CA THR A 167 6.37 -0.61 6.07
C THR A 167 5.92 -0.59 4.62
N LEU A 168 6.84 -0.27 3.73
CA LEU A 168 6.59 -0.23 2.28
C LEU A 168 7.26 -1.43 1.64
N ASN A 169 6.46 -2.27 1.00
CA ASN A 169 6.90 -3.46 0.32
C ASN A 169 6.50 -3.39 -1.15
N GLY A 170 7.45 -3.06 -2.03
CA GLY A 170 7.19 -3.07 -3.47
C GLY A 170 6.81 -4.46 -4.00
N THR A 171 7.35 -5.53 -3.39
CA THR A 171 7.34 -6.86 -4.02
C THR A 171 6.40 -7.88 -3.36
N ASN A 172 5.80 -8.77 -4.17
CA ASN A 172 5.23 -10.03 -3.68
C ASN A 172 6.24 -11.19 -3.79
N SER A 173 6.41 -11.92 -2.67
CA SER A 173 7.45 -12.93 -2.44
C SER A 173 7.44 -14.17 -3.37
N ILE A 174 6.62 -14.22 -4.44
CA ILE A 174 6.48 -15.40 -5.31
C ILE A 174 6.58 -15.15 -6.82
N LEU A 175 6.48 -13.91 -7.32
CA LEU A 175 6.47 -13.68 -8.77
C LEU A 175 6.87 -12.26 -9.19
N ASP A 176 7.84 -11.64 -8.48
CA ASP A 176 8.50 -10.41 -8.93
C ASP A 176 9.01 -10.61 -10.38
N GLY A 177 8.38 -9.85 -11.28
CA GLY A 177 8.66 -9.89 -12.71
C GLY A 177 9.89 -9.06 -13.00
N VAL A 178 10.87 -9.65 -13.69
CA VAL A 178 11.95 -8.89 -14.34
C VAL A 178 11.37 -7.70 -15.14
N GLY A 179 11.44 -6.48 -14.62
CA GLY A 179 10.95 -5.27 -15.28
C GLY A 179 10.37 -4.19 -14.38
N GLU A 180 10.07 -4.52 -13.12
CA GLU A 180 9.29 -3.67 -12.22
C GLU A 180 10.11 -2.49 -11.68
N ILE A 181 9.47 -1.33 -11.54
CA ILE A 181 10.03 -0.08 -11.03
C ILE A 181 9.04 0.51 -10.03
N ASP A 182 9.27 0.25 -8.76
CA ASP A 182 8.45 0.87 -7.71
C ASP A 182 9.03 2.20 -7.27
N ILE A 183 8.14 3.13 -6.92
CA ILE A 183 8.47 4.40 -6.28
C ILE A 183 8.04 4.28 -4.81
N LEU A 184 9.02 4.18 -3.91
CA LEU A 184 8.76 4.06 -2.48
C LEU A 184 9.14 5.38 -1.79
N ASN A 185 8.14 6.03 -1.22
CA ASN A 185 8.23 7.31 -0.53
C ASN A 185 7.78 7.15 0.93
N PRO A 186 8.71 6.86 1.86
CA PRO A 186 8.36 6.67 3.28
C PRO A 186 7.51 7.81 3.84
N GLY A 187 7.93 9.06 3.61
CA GLY A 187 7.19 10.22 4.07
C GLY A 187 7.43 10.48 5.55
N ASP A 188 8.00 11.66 5.81
CA ASP A 188 8.03 12.38 7.09
C ASP A 188 9.38 12.55 7.81
N PHE A 189 9.37 13.56 8.68
CA PHE A 189 10.47 13.88 9.58
C PHE A 189 10.19 13.29 10.97
N GLY A 190 10.88 12.22 11.35
CA GLY A 190 11.06 11.79 12.75
C GLY A 190 10.47 10.43 13.12
N ALA A 191 9.98 9.66 12.16
CA ALA A 191 9.63 8.26 12.30
C ALA A 191 10.79 7.34 11.85
N SER A 192 10.55 6.06 11.58
CA SER A 192 11.59 5.17 11.07
C SER A 192 10.93 4.08 10.24
N ASP A 193 11.08 4.19 8.94
CA ASP A 193 10.36 3.34 8.01
C ASP A 193 11.14 2.10 7.64
N LEU A 194 10.42 1.05 7.28
CA LEU A 194 10.96 -0.19 6.75
C LEU A 194 10.61 -0.32 5.28
N ILE A 195 11.63 -0.27 4.44
CA ILE A 195 11.49 -0.49 3.00
C ILE A 195 11.94 -1.92 2.68
N ILE A 196 11.05 -2.71 2.09
CA ILE A 196 11.31 -4.09 1.68
C ILE A 196 11.39 -4.14 0.15
N LEU A 197 12.53 -4.60 -0.34
CA LEU A 197 12.77 -4.84 -1.76
C LEU A 197 12.90 -6.35 -2.02
N GLY A 198 12.50 -6.76 -3.23
CA GLY A 198 12.39 -8.15 -3.67
C GLY A 198 13.71 -8.91 -3.80
N THR A 199 13.78 -9.82 -4.77
CA THR A 199 14.91 -10.77 -4.91
C THR A 199 15.96 -10.35 -5.95
N SER A 200 15.64 -9.34 -6.77
CA SER A 200 16.54 -8.72 -7.75
C SER A 200 16.05 -7.32 -8.13
N GLY A 201 16.93 -6.33 -8.17
CA GLY A 201 16.58 -4.96 -8.61
C GLY A 201 17.72 -3.97 -8.38
N SER A 202 17.76 -2.85 -9.10
CA SER A 202 18.74 -1.80 -8.91
C SER A 202 18.15 -0.59 -8.17
N ILE A 203 18.74 -0.21 -7.03
CA ILE A 203 18.17 0.86 -6.20
C ILE A 203 18.66 2.23 -6.67
N TYR A 204 17.73 3.12 -7.01
CA TYR A 204 18.00 4.51 -7.41
C TYR A 204 17.56 5.49 -6.31
N TYR A 205 18.51 6.23 -5.75
CA TYR A 205 18.24 7.33 -4.82
C TYR A 205 18.13 8.64 -5.62
N ASN A 206 16.99 9.34 -5.54
CA ASN A 206 16.85 10.63 -6.20
C ASN A 206 17.10 11.79 -5.23
N GLY A 207 18.24 12.46 -5.38
CA GLY A 207 18.36 13.86 -4.93
C GLY A 207 17.49 14.79 -5.79
N PRO A 208 17.43 16.11 -5.51
CA PRO A 208 16.51 17.01 -6.19
C PRO A 208 16.85 17.14 -7.70
N GLY A 209 16.09 16.45 -8.55
CA GLY A 209 16.19 16.55 -10.01
C GLY A 209 15.47 15.41 -10.73
N LEU A 210 14.83 15.70 -11.86
CA LEU A 210 14.30 14.68 -12.77
C LEU A 210 15.42 14.31 -13.76
N ASP A 211 15.85 13.04 -13.77
CA ASP A 211 16.66 12.53 -14.89
C ASP A 211 16.17 11.15 -15.35
N TYR A 212 16.16 10.98 -16.67
CA TYR A 212 15.63 9.81 -17.38
C TYR A 212 16.70 8.70 -17.40
N ALA A 213 16.43 7.55 -16.77
CA ALA A 213 17.27 6.36 -16.89
C ALA A 213 16.60 5.31 -17.77
N VAL A 214 17.41 4.69 -18.63
CA VAL A 214 17.03 3.75 -19.69
C VAL A 214 17.49 2.36 -19.28
N VAL A 215 16.52 1.44 -19.16
CA VAL A 215 16.61 -0.04 -19.27
C VAL A 215 17.28 -0.81 -18.10
N GLU A 216 16.50 -1.75 -17.54
CA GLU A 216 16.72 -2.79 -16.50
C GLU A 216 16.35 -2.42 -15.05
N ASP A 217 15.18 -2.89 -14.60
CA ASP A 217 14.68 -3.14 -13.22
C ASP A 217 15.28 -2.23 -12.13
N PHE A 218 14.68 -1.05 -11.92
CA PHE A 218 15.16 -0.07 -10.93
C PHE A 218 14.07 0.40 -9.97
N ASP A 219 14.11 -0.02 -8.70
CA ASP A 219 13.31 0.63 -7.65
C ASP A 219 13.87 2.01 -7.32
N ARG A 220 12.97 2.98 -7.13
CA ARG A 220 13.31 4.36 -6.78
C ARG A 220 12.93 4.64 -5.33
N LEU A 221 13.94 5.00 -4.54
CA LEU A 221 13.74 5.47 -3.18
C LEU A 221 13.85 7.00 -3.15
N ASN A 222 12.83 7.64 -2.58
CA ASN A 222 12.79 9.08 -2.41
C ASN A 222 12.77 9.43 -0.92
N PHE A 223 13.90 9.93 -0.41
CA PHE A 223 14.02 10.42 0.97
C PHE A 223 14.12 11.96 1.00
N LEU A 224 13.50 12.66 0.05
CA LEU A 224 13.60 14.11 -0.05
C LEU A 224 12.93 14.81 1.14
N GLY A 225 13.75 15.14 2.14
CA GLY A 225 13.27 15.79 3.35
C GLY A 225 13.83 15.12 4.60
N GLU A 226 14.07 13.81 4.55
CA GLU A 226 14.16 13.01 5.77
C GLU A 226 15.44 13.27 6.59
N THR A 227 15.32 13.12 7.92
CA THR A 227 16.41 13.41 8.88
C THR A 227 16.64 12.32 9.92
N ASP A 228 15.84 11.27 9.86
CA ASP A 228 15.74 10.11 10.73
C ASP A 228 16.43 8.88 10.11
N SER A 229 16.20 7.70 10.70
CA SER A 229 16.95 6.47 10.42
C SER A 229 16.05 5.38 9.85
N ASP A 230 15.91 5.38 8.52
CA ASP A 230 15.18 4.33 7.82
C ASP A 230 15.98 3.04 7.68
N LYS A 231 15.26 1.92 7.61
CA LYS A 231 15.84 0.60 7.41
C LYS A 231 15.47 0.09 6.03
N LEU A 232 16.49 -0.32 5.29
CA LEU A 232 16.33 -1.00 4.02
C LEU A 232 16.58 -2.50 4.21
N GLN A 233 15.57 -3.31 3.90
CA GLN A 233 15.68 -4.76 3.87
C GLN A 233 15.74 -5.25 2.41
N ILE A 234 16.82 -5.93 2.06
CA ILE A 234 17.06 -6.51 0.74
C ILE A 234 17.06 -8.03 0.86
N SER A 235 16.35 -8.73 -0.04
CA SER A 235 16.41 -10.19 -0.15
C SER A 235 17.23 -10.63 -1.37
N GLY A 236 17.79 -11.85 -1.37
CA GLY A 236 18.66 -12.32 -2.47
C GLY A 236 20.16 -12.05 -2.30
N SER A 237 20.94 -12.16 -3.39
CA SER A 237 22.40 -11.97 -3.34
C SER A 237 22.75 -10.50 -3.56
N LEU A 238 23.68 -9.95 -2.76
CA LEU A 238 24.18 -8.58 -2.93
C LEU A 238 24.82 -8.29 -4.30
N SER A 239 25.13 -9.33 -5.08
CA SER A 239 25.59 -9.20 -6.48
C SER A 239 24.51 -8.71 -7.43
N ASP A 240 23.26 -8.82 -7.02
CA ASP A 240 22.08 -8.59 -7.87
C ASP A 240 21.61 -7.13 -7.76
N TYR A 241 22.28 -6.32 -6.92
CA TYR A 241 21.97 -4.93 -6.60
C TYR A 241 23.15 -4.01 -6.92
N THR A 242 22.90 -2.92 -7.67
CA THR A 242 23.88 -1.84 -7.89
C THR A 242 23.35 -0.53 -7.32
N LEU A 243 24.03 0.02 -6.31
CA LEU A 243 23.71 1.35 -5.78
C LEU A 243 24.41 2.43 -6.61
N THR A 244 23.64 3.36 -7.19
CA THR A 244 24.17 4.50 -7.95
C THR A 244 23.79 5.83 -7.28
N SER A 245 24.72 6.79 -7.30
CA SER A 245 24.54 8.20 -6.87
C SER A 245 23.96 8.46 -5.46
N PHE A 246 24.63 7.97 -4.40
CA PHE A 246 24.26 8.28 -3.02
C PHE A 246 24.98 9.54 -2.47
N THR A 247 24.22 10.46 -1.87
CA THR A 247 24.74 11.54 -1.01
C THR A 247 24.00 11.56 0.32
N GLY A 248 24.50 10.87 1.34
CA GLY A 248 23.89 10.80 2.68
C GLY A 248 24.70 9.94 3.66
N THR A 249 24.11 9.59 4.81
CA THR A 249 24.64 8.62 5.79
C THR A 249 23.60 7.51 5.98
N ILE A 250 23.96 6.25 5.71
CA ILE A 250 23.10 5.10 6.02
C ILE A 250 23.52 4.55 7.39
N SER A 251 22.56 4.44 8.32
CA SER A 251 22.73 3.78 9.61
C SER A 251 22.07 2.39 9.57
N GLY A 252 22.68 1.38 10.17
CA GLY A 252 22.00 0.09 10.40
C GLY A 252 22.06 -0.96 9.27
N VAL A 253 22.92 -0.82 8.26
CA VAL A 253 23.11 -1.90 7.26
C VAL A 253 23.80 -3.11 7.90
N SER A 254 23.09 -4.24 7.97
CA SER A 254 23.67 -5.53 8.39
C SER A 254 24.36 -6.19 7.20
N ILE A 255 25.70 -6.24 7.22
CA ILE A 255 26.53 -6.82 6.15
C ILE A 255 27.13 -8.15 6.62
N ASN A 256 26.96 -9.22 5.85
CA ASN A 256 27.67 -10.50 6.03
C ASN A 256 28.64 -10.81 4.87
N ASN A 257 29.60 -11.67 5.17
CA ASN A 257 30.95 -11.77 4.60
C ASN A 257 31.06 -11.93 3.06
N GLY A 258 31.78 -11.02 2.39
CA GLY A 258 32.31 -11.26 1.04
C GLY A 258 32.36 -10.07 0.06
N THR A 259 31.72 -8.93 0.33
CA THR A 259 31.58 -7.86 -0.68
C THR A 259 32.23 -6.54 -0.25
N ARG A 260 32.91 -5.91 -1.22
CA ARG A 260 33.63 -4.64 -1.09
C ARG A 260 32.69 -3.48 -1.42
N ILE A 261 32.52 -2.55 -0.48
CA ILE A 261 31.96 -1.21 -0.73
C ILE A 261 33.14 -0.28 -1.03
N SER A 262 33.10 0.47 -2.12
CA SER A 262 34.12 1.49 -2.42
C SER A 262 33.50 2.88 -2.36
N LEU A 263 33.85 3.63 -1.33
CA LEU A 263 33.51 5.04 -1.15
C LEU A 263 34.80 5.85 -1.02
N GLY A 264 35.36 6.29 -2.15
CA GLY A 264 36.48 7.25 -2.13
C GLY A 264 37.69 6.78 -1.31
N ALA A 265 38.23 7.66 -0.45
CA ALA A 265 39.60 7.56 0.06
C ALA A 265 39.77 7.20 1.55
N GLU A 266 38.74 6.75 2.27
CA GLU A 266 38.86 6.38 3.69
C GLU A 266 38.06 5.11 4.01
N ASP A 267 38.71 4.15 4.70
CA ASP A 267 38.14 2.85 5.09
C ASP A 267 37.35 2.97 6.41
N ILE A 268 36.18 2.30 6.53
CA ILE A 268 35.37 2.32 7.75
C ILE A 268 34.99 0.88 8.19
N ALA A 269 35.50 0.54 9.38
CA ALA A 269 35.17 -0.57 10.30
C ALA A 269 35.94 -1.92 10.15
N TYR A 270 36.37 -2.43 11.33
CA TYR A 270 37.04 -3.70 11.57
C TYR A 270 36.09 -4.63 12.35
N VAL A 271 35.87 -5.84 11.84
CA VAL A 271 35.10 -6.91 12.48
C VAL A 271 36.07 -7.97 12.98
N ASP A 272 35.94 -8.39 14.24
CA ASP A 272 36.80 -9.45 14.77
C ASP A 272 36.44 -10.84 14.20
N SER A 273 37.26 -11.84 14.50
CA SER A 273 37.16 -13.18 13.92
C SER A 273 35.84 -13.94 14.18
N SER A 274 34.92 -13.39 14.96
CA SER A 274 33.64 -14.03 15.31
C SER A 274 32.43 -13.55 14.51
N GLY A 275 32.54 -12.47 13.74
CA GLY A 275 31.47 -12.03 12.83
C GLY A 275 30.17 -11.58 13.50
N LEU A 276 30.21 -11.13 14.76
CA LEU A 276 29.06 -10.56 15.46
C LEU A 276 29.36 -9.14 15.95
N LEU A 277 28.49 -8.18 15.64
CA LEU A 277 28.45 -6.87 16.32
C LEU A 277 27.71 -7.04 17.65
N THR A 278 28.32 -6.62 18.77
CA THR A 278 27.62 -6.59 20.07
C THR A 278 27.29 -5.16 20.44
N ALA A 279 26.27 -4.98 21.28
CA ALA A 279 25.68 -3.68 21.65
C ALA A 279 26.63 -2.68 22.37
N ALA A 280 27.94 -2.93 22.41
CA ALA A 280 28.95 -2.07 23.01
C ALA A 280 29.62 -1.10 22.02
N ASP A 281 29.35 -1.19 20.72
CA ASP A 281 30.06 -0.44 19.68
C ASP A 281 29.37 0.87 19.25
N PHE A 282 28.40 1.36 20.03
CA PHE A 282 27.80 2.67 19.80
C PHE A 282 28.76 3.79 20.28
N ILE A 283 29.41 4.47 19.34
CA ILE A 283 29.86 5.85 19.58
C ILE A 283 28.75 6.77 19.12
N SER A 284 28.08 7.40 20.07
CA SER A 284 27.25 8.58 19.81
C SER A 284 28.13 9.72 19.30
N VAL A 285 27.66 10.40 18.27
CA VAL A 285 27.96 11.82 18.08
C VAL A 285 26.63 12.56 18.08
#